data_AF-A0AAD4BVE4-F1
#
_entry.id   AF-A0AAD4BVE4-F1
#
_cell.length_a   1.000
_cell.length_b   1.000
_cell.length_c   1.000
_cell.angle_alpha   90.00
_cell.angle_beta   90.00
_cell.angle_gamma   90.00
#
_symmetry.space_group_name_H-M   'P 1'
#
loop_
_entity.id
_entity.type
_entity.pdbx_description
1 polymer ?
#
loop_
_entity_poly.entity_id
_entity_poly.type
_entity_poly.pdbx_seq_one_letter_code
_entity_poly.pdbx_strand_id
1 'polypeptide(L)'
;MDLFLYLNLLLCFTGCPCDSNGNFLLPGVPPSNLCSGDNWGPFRDRLKFELADFLYSQNQMPAQQINTLQDIWAESLCNAWGQPLYANHRDLYKTIDAIEHSDVKWNCFSIKYTGMQDNNGLVP
;
A
#
# COMPACT_ATOMS: atom_id res chain seq x y z
N MET A 1 16.05 -11.94 -39.37
CA MET A 1 14.93 -12.20 -38.43
C MET A 1 15.57 -12.36 -37.07
N ASP A 2 15.72 -11.24 -36.38
CA ASP A 2 16.71 -11.05 -35.31
C ASP A 2 16.20 -11.59 -33.97
N LEU A 3 16.80 -12.68 -33.52
CA LEU A 3 16.59 -13.25 -32.17
C LEU A 3 16.92 -12.22 -31.08
N PHE A 4 17.75 -11.22 -31.39
CA PHE A 4 18.13 -10.10 -30.53
C PHE A 4 16.99 -9.13 -30.23
N LEU A 5 16.02 -8.95 -31.15
CA LEU A 5 14.82 -8.15 -30.87
C LEU A 5 13.85 -8.90 -29.97
N TYR A 6 13.75 -10.22 -30.11
CA TYR A 6 12.91 -11.07 -29.27
C TYR A 6 13.44 -11.16 -27.84
N LEU A 7 14.76 -11.24 -27.63
CA LEU A 7 15.34 -11.23 -26.28
C LEU A 7 15.15 -9.89 -25.57
N ASN A 8 15.29 -8.77 -26.29
CA ASN A 8 15.04 -7.44 -25.74
C ASN A 8 13.55 -7.22 -25.39
N LEU A 9 12.63 -7.79 -26.17
CA LEU A 9 11.21 -7.73 -25.87
C LEU A 9 10.82 -8.64 -24.69
N LEU A 10 11.47 -9.81 -24.56
CA LEU A 10 11.26 -10.72 -23.43
C LEU A 10 11.85 -10.17 -22.12
N LEU A 11 12.98 -9.46 -22.17
CA LEU A 11 13.62 -8.84 -21.00
C LEU A 11 12.79 -7.68 -20.42
N CYS A 12 11.92 -7.06 -21.23
CA CYS A 12 11.02 -6.01 -20.79
C CYS A 12 9.89 -6.51 -19.85
N PHE A 13 9.65 -7.83 -19.79
CA PHE A 13 8.68 -8.41 -18.84
C PHE A 13 9.28 -8.71 -17.46
N THR A 14 10.60 -8.60 -17.30
CA THR A 14 11.29 -8.75 -16.02
C THR A 14 11.83 -7.39 -15.60
N GLY A 15 11.32 -6.84 -14.50
CA GLY A 15 11.78 -5.54 -13.99
C GLY A 15 13.30 -5.51 -13.82
N CYS A 16 13.95 -4.49 -14.38
CA CYS A 16 15.38 -4.23 -14.15
C CYS A 16 15.56 -3.57 -12.78
N PRO A 17 16.53 -3.98 -11.96
CA PRO A 17 16.80 -3.32 -10.68
C PRO A 17 17.16 -1.84 -10.90
N CYS A 18 16.58 -0.95 -10.12
CA CYS A 18 16.87 0.49 -10.14
C CYS A 18 17.25 1.00 -8.73
N ASP A 19 17.95 2.12 -8.67
CA ASP A 19 18.16 2.89 -7.45
C ASP A 19 16.90 3.69 -7.04
N SER A 20 16.96 4.39 -5.91
CA SER A 20 15.87 5.24 -5.39
C SER A 20 15.55 6.46 -6.27
N ASN A 21 16.38 6.77 -7.26
CA ASN A 21 16.15 7.85 -8.22
C ASN A 21 15.59 7.31 -9.55
N GLY A 22 15.33 6.00 -9.64
CA GLY A 22 14.86 5.33 -10.85
C GLY A 22 15.95 5.05 -11.89
N ASN A 23 17.24 5.21 -11.55
CA ASN A 23 18.33 4.85 -12.45
C ASN A 23 18.57 3.34 -12.42
N PHE A 24 18.69 2.72 -13.58
CA PHE A 24 19.01 1.30 -13.66
C PHE A 24 20.37 0.98 -13.04
N LEU A 25 20.40 -0.07 -12.24
CA LEU A 25 21.63 -0.61 -11.67
C LEU A 25 22.40 -1.41 -12.72
N LEU A 26 23.72 -1.48 -12.55
CA LEU A 26 24.55 -2.32 -13.39
C LEU A 26 24.15 -3.80 -13.27
N PRO A 27 24.27 -4.60 -14.34
CA PRO A 27 23.93 -6.02 -14.30
C PRO A 27 24.63 -6.75 -13.16
N GLY A 28 23.86 -7.45 -12.32
CA GLY A 28 24.37 -8.22 -11.18
C GLY A 28 24.58 -7.43 -9.89
N VAL A 29 24.37 -6.10 -9.89
CA VAL A 29 24.32 -5.31 -8.66
C VAL A 29 22.95 -5.51 -8.01
N PRO A 30 22.87 -6.04 -6.78
CA PRO A 30 21.59 -6.13 -6.09
C PRO A 30 21.04 -4.72 -5.83
N PRO A 31 19.72 -4.51 -5.88
CA PRO A 31 19.14 -3.28 -5.38
C PRO A 31 19.61 -3.03 -3.95
N SER A 32 19.88 -1.76 -3.61
CA SER A 32 20.25 -1.40 -2.25
C SER A 32 19.23 -2.01 -1.29
N ASN A 33 19.72 -2.67 -0.24
CA ASN A 33 18.90 -3.19 0.82
C ASN A 33 18.22 -2.02 1.54
N LEU A 34 16.99 -1.70 1.12
CA LEU A 34 16.16 -0.67 1.76
C LEU A 34 15.90 -1.01 3.24
N CYS A 35 16.03 -2.28 3.62
CA CYS A 35 15.82 -2.74 4.98
C CYS A 35 17.12 -2.70 5.78
N SER A 36 17.47 -1.52 6.28
CA SER A 36 18.38 -1.39 7.43
C SER A 36 17.54 -1.09 8.68
N GLY A 37 17.35 -2.12 9.52
CA GLY A 37 16.74 -2.01 10.85
C GLY A 37 15.22 -1.86 10.86
N ASP A 38 14.65 -1.88 12.07
CA ASP A 38 13.24 -1.71 12.44
C ASP A 38 12.66 -0.34 12.03
N ASN A 39 12.89 0.09 10.78
CA ASN A 39 12.33 1.31 10.22
C ASN A 39 10.87 1.05 9.84
N TRP A 40 9.99 1.12 10.83
CA TRP A 40 8.54 1.10 10.64
C TRP A 40 8.01 2.42 10.09
N GLY A 41 8.87 3.41 9.80
CA GLY A 41 8.50 4.72 9.28
C GLY A 41 7.57 4.59 8.05
N PRO A 42 6.44 5.32 8.01
CA PRO A 42 6.02 6.43 8.88
C PRO A 42 5.36 6.01 10.20
N PHE A 43 5.17 4.71 10.44
CA PHE A 43 4.64 4.20 11.69
C PHE A 43 5.68 4.30 12.81
N ARG A 44 5.23 4.71 14.00
CA ARG A 44 6.12 4.82 15.18
C ARG A 44 6.74 3.48 15.58
N ASP A 45 5.97 2.42 15.44
CA ASP A 45 6.32 1.08 15.87
C ASP A 45 5.52 0.04 15.06
N ARG A 46 5.94 -1.23 15.18
CA ARG A 46 5.29 -2.38 14.53
C ARG A 46 3.80 -2.48 14.87
N LEU A 47 3.43 -2.20 16.12
CA LEU A 47 2.05 -2.34 16.59
C LEU A 47 1.12 -1.34 15.89
N LYS A 48 1.58 -0.09 15.72
CA LYS A 48 0.86 0.94 14.97
C LYS A 48 0.70 0.55 13.49
N PHE A 49 1.71 -0.07 12.88
CA PHE A 49 1.63 -0.63 11.53
C PHE A 49 0.60 -1.77 11.43
N GLU A 50 0.69 -2.78 12.28
CA GLU A 50 -0.21 -3.95 12.25
C GLU A 50 -1.67 -3.54 12.41
N LEU A 51 -1.95 -2.56 13.28
CA LEU A 51 -3.31 -2.03 13.41
C LEU A 51 -3.76 -1.30 12.15
N ALA A 52 -2.90 -0.50 11.52
CA ALA A 52 -3.28 0.16 10.26
C ALA A 52 -3.58 -0.85 9.15
N ASP A 53 -2.75 -1.89 9.01
CA ASP A 53 -2.99 -2.93 8.00
C ASP A 53 -4.31 -3.67 8.24
N PHE A 54 -4.60 -4.02 9.50
CA PHE A 54 -5.86 -4.65 9.86
C PHE A 54 -7.07 -3.76 9.56
N LEU A 55 -7.04 -2.50 9.99
CA LEU A 55 -8.17 -1.58 9.84
C LEU A 55 -8.39 -1.14 8.39
N TYR A 56 -7.31 -0.83 7.66
CA TYR A 56 -7.38 -0.25 6.33
C TYR A 56 -7.36 -1.29 5.21
N SER A 57 -6.39 -2.20 5.21
CA SER A 57 -6.19 -3.15 4.11
C SER A 57 -7.12 -4.36 4.22
N GLN A 58 -7.20 -4.96 5.41
CA GLN A 58 -7.90 -6.23 5.60
C GLN A 58 -9.40 -6.03 5.83
N ASN A 59 -9.77 -5.16 6.77
CA ASN A 59 -11.17 -4.91 7.12
C ASN A 59 -11.82 -3.83 6.24
N GLN A 60 -11.02 -2.88 5.73
CA GLN A 60 -11.53 -1.68 5.04
C GLN A 60 -12.59 -0.96 5.90
N MET A 61 -12.29 -0.84 7.20
CA MET A 61 -13.23 -0.38 8.20
C MET A 61 -13.71 1.06 7.88
N PRO A 62 -15.02 1.34 7.89
CA PRO A 62 -15.55 2.68 7.70
C PRO A 62 -14.94 3.69 8.67
N ALA A 63 -14.63 4.90 8.20
CA ALA A 63 -13.99 5.96 8.99
C ALA A 63 -14.69 6.26 10.34
N GLN A 64 -16.03 6.22 10.35
CA GLN A 64 -16.82 6.40 11.57
C GLN A 64 -16.61 5.27 12.58
N GLN A 65 -16.51 4.02 12.11
CA GLN A 65 -16.26 2.87 12.98
C GLN A 65 -14.82 2.89 13.51
N ILE A 66 -13.85 3.35 12.73
CA ILE A 66 -12.48 3.58 13.21
C ILE A 66 -12.49 4.59 14.36
N ASN A 67 -13.23 5.70 14.25
CA ASN A 67 -13.37 6.65 15.36
C ASN A 67 -13.96 5.99 16.60
N THR A 68 -15.09 5.30 16.45
CA THR A 68 -15.74 4.60 17.57
C THR A 68 -14.79 3.61 18.24
N LEU A 69 -14.00 2.85 17.47
CA LEU A 69 -13.01 1.94 18.02
C LEU A 69 -11.94 2.68 18.85
N GLN A 70 -11.39 3.78 18.33
CA GLN A 70 -10.37 4.55 19.05
C GLN A 70 -10.94 5.24 20.29
N ASP A 71 -12.20 5.70 20.26
CA ASP A 71 -12.88 6.30 21.42
C ASP A 71 -13.08 5.25 22.53
N ILE A 72 -13.61 4.07 22.20
CA ILE A 72 -13.76 2.95 23.15
C ILE A 72 -12.40 2.57 23.75
N TRP A 73 -11.36 2.52 22.91
CA TRP A 73 -10.03 2.18 23.39
C TRP A 73 -9.46 3.27 24.32
N ALA A 74 -9.62 4.54 23.96
CA ALA A 74 -9.21 5.66 24.80
C ALA A 74 -9.90 5.62 26.18
N GLU A 75 -11.20 5.33 26.23
CA GLU A 75 -11.93 5.16 27.49
C GLU A 75 -11.34 4.05 28.36
N SER A 76 -11.02 2.89 27.76
CA SER A 76 -10.39 1.78 28.50
C SER A 76 -8.99 2.09 29.04
N LEU A 77 -8.28 3.04 28.42
CA LEU A 77 -6.93 3.45 28.79
C LEU A 77 -6.89 4.63 29.77
N CYS A 78 -8.03 5.28 30.05
CA CYS A 78 -8.12 6.51 30.85
C CYS A 78 -7.44 6.38 32.22
N ASN A 79 -7.56 5.22 32.88
CA ASN A 79 -6.97 4.96 34.20
C ASN A 79 -5.47 4.61 34.15
N ALA A 80 -4.94 4.27 32.97
CA ALA A 80 -3.57 3.79 32.78
C ALA A 80 -2.63 4.86 32.19
N TRP A 81 -3.10 6.11 32.02
CA TRP A 81 -2.39 7.17 31.29
C TRP A 81 -1.98 6.76 29.86
N GLY A 82 -2.66 5.76 29.30
CA GLY A 82 -2.45 5.29 27.95
C GLY A 82 -3.11 6.20 26.92
N GLN A 83 -2.70 6.06 25.67
CA GLN A 83 -3.33 6.74 24.54
C GLN A 83 -3.67 5.70 23.46
N PRO A 84 -4.76 5.89 22.70
CA PRO A 84 -5.03 5.05 21.54
C PRO A 84 -3.88 5.14 20.52
N LEU A 85 -3.72 4.10 19.71
CA LEU A 85 -2.64 4.06 18.71
C LEU A 85 -2.82 5.10 17.59
N TYR A 86 -4.08 5.42 17.29
CA TYR A 86 -4.46 6.52 16.41
C TYR A 86 -5.47 7.41 17.12
N ALA A 87 -5.33 8.73 16.95
CA ALA A 87 -6.28 9.67 17.55
C ALA A 87 -7.70 9.56 16.95
N ASN A 88 -7.79 9.21 15.66
CA ASN A 88 -9.02 9.01 14.89
C ASN A 88 -8.65 8.50 13.48
N HIS A 89 -9.65 8.31 12.60
CA HIS A 89 -9.41 7.90 11.21
C HIS A 89 -8.47 8.83 10.43
N ARG A 90 -8.46 10.14 10.70
CA ARG A 90 -7.60 11.09 9.98
C ARG A 90 -6.13 10.90 10.34
N ASP A 91 -5.83 10.59 11.60
CA ASP A 91 -4.46 10.27 12.03
C ASP A 91 -3.98 8.98 11.35
N LEU A 92 -4.85 7.98 11.25
CA LEU A 92 -4.58 6.74 10.51
C LEU A 92 -4.30 7.01 9.03
N TYR A 93 -5.22 7.70 8.32
CA TYR A 93 -5.04 8.01 6.91
C TYR A 93 -3.81 8.87 6.65
N LYS A 94 -3.57 9.90 7.48
CA LYS A 94 -2.36 10.72 7.38
C LYS A 94 -1.08 9.91 7.54
N THR A 95 -1.08 8.90 8.42
CA THR A 95 0.08 8.01 8.60
C THR A 95 0.28 7.14 7.35
N ILE A 96 -0.80 6.62 6.77
CA ILE A 96 -0.76 5.84 5.52
C ILE A 96 -0.28 6.70 4.34
N ASP A 97 -0.80 7.92 4.21
CA ASP A 97 -0.43 8.86 3.14
C ASP A 97 1.03 9.35 3.25
N ALA A 98 1.63 9.24 4.44
CA ALA A 98 3.03 9.59 4.68
C ALA A 98 4.02 8.47 4.33
N ILE A 99 3.56 7.33 3.78
CA ILE A 99 4.45 6.24 3.35
C ILE A 99 5.25 6.71 2.12
N GLU A 100 6.49 7.14 2.35
CA GLU A 100 7.40 7.62 1.29
C GLU A 100 7.90 6.48 0.38
N HIS A 101 7.97 5.25 0.89
CA HIS A 101 8.64 4.14 0.22
C HIS A 101 7.80 3.35 -0.80
N SER A 102 6.61 3.84 -1.17
CA SER A 102 5.92 3.32 -2.35
C SER A 102 5.96 4.35 -3.48
N ASP A 103 7.09 4.42 -4.17
CA ASP A 103 7.26 5.22 -5.41
C ASP A 103 6.40 4.69 -6.58
N VAL A 104 5.44 3.81 -6.30
CA VAL A 104 4.44 3.34 -7.25
C VAL A 104 3.26 4.30 -7.18
N LYS A 105 3.21 5.25 -8.13
CA LYS A 105 2.00 6.04 -8.35
C LYS A 105 0.81 5.09 -8.56
N TRP A 106 -0.17 5.14 -7.66
CA TRP A 106 -1.45 4.48 -7.86
C TRP A 106 -2.08 4.99 -9.16
N ASN A 107 -2.13 4.15 -10.19
CA ASN A 107 -2.84 4.45 -11.43
C ASN A 107 -4.25 3.91 -11.33
N CYS A 108 -5.23 4.80 -11.22
CA CYS A 108 -6.63 4.46 -11.42
C CYS A 108 -6.90 4.39 -12.92
N PHE A 109 -7.46 3.28 -13.40
CA PHE A 109 -7.95 3.17 -14.76
C PHE A 109 -9.45 2.89 -14.73
N SER A 110 -10.20 3.59 -15.59
CA SER A 110 -11.63 3.38 -15.73
C SER A 110 -11.89 2.29 -16.77
N ILE A 111 -12.56 1.22 -16.38
CA ILE A 111 -13.01 0.18 -17.31
C ILE A 111 -14.48 0.46 -17.64
N LYS A 112 -14.83 0.45 -18.93
CA LYS A 112 -16.21 0.46 -19.39
C LYS A 112 -16.51 -0.88 -20.05
N TYR A 113 -17.58 -1.55 -19.63
CA TYR A 113 -18.05 -2.77 -20.27
C TYR A 113 -18.59 -2.44 -21.68
N THR A 114 -18.02 -3.07 -22.70
CA THR A 114 -18.39 -2.88 -24.12
C THR A 114 -19.00 -4.14 -24.73
N GLY A 115 -19.34 -5.14 -23.91
CA GLY A 115 -19.98 -6.37 -24.41
C GLY A 115 -21.38 -6.09 -24.96
N MET A 116 -21.80 -6.91 -25.91
CA MET A 116 -23.19 -6.89 -26.39
C MET A 116 -24.08 -7.20 -25.19
N GLN A 117 -24.96 -6.25 -24.86
CA GLN A 117 -26.04 -6.50 -23.92
C GLN A 117 -26.93 -7.55 -24.58
N ASP A 118 -26.93 -8.77 -24.05
CA ASP A 118 -27.91 -9.75 -24.50
C ASP A 118 -29.29 -9.23 -24.06
N ASN A 119 -30.26 -9.25 -24.97
CA ASN A 119 -31.62 -8.78 -24.66
C ASN A 119 -32.38 -9.78 -23.76
N ASN A 120 -31.68 -10.76 -23.17
CA ASN A 120 -32.23 -11.82 -22.35
C ASN A 120 -32.02 -11.61 -20.85
N GLY A 121 -31.41 -10.49 -20.43
CA GLY A 121 -31.43 -10.06 -19.02
C GLY A 121 -30.64 -10.95 -18.07
N LEU A 122 -29.74 -11.79 -18.58
CA LEU A 122 -28.80 -12.54 -17.76
C LEU A 122 -27.44 -11.86 -17.85
N VAL A 123 -27.27 -10.84 -17.00
CA VAL A 123 -25.94 -10.38 -16.64
C VAL A 123 -25.24 -11.54 -15.91
N PRO A 124 -23.97 -11.88 -16.25
CA PRO A 124 -23.17 -12.80 -15.44
C PRO A 124 -22.99 -12.34 -14.00
#